data_AF-A0A7C6TSX4-F1
#
_entry.id   AF-A0A7C6TSX4-F1
#
_cell.length_a   1.000
_cell.length_b   1.000
_cell.length_c   1.000
_cell.angle_alpha   90.00
_cell.angle_beta   90.00
_cell.angle_gamma   90.00
#
_symmetry.space_group_name_H-M   'P 1'
#
loop_
_entity.id
_entity.type
_entity.pdbx_description
1 polymer ?
#
loop_
_entity_poly.entity_id
_entity_poly.type
_entity_poly.pdbx_seq_one_letter_code
_entity_poly.pdbx_strand_id
1 'polypeptide(L)'
;MTADSSPRNLVLTGFMGAGKTTVGREVALRLGRPFIEMDAEIARRAGKSIPEIFREDGEETFRQMERDLCRELAAREGVVIATGGGALIDEENRRALAGNGCLICLDCEPRELLQRLQHDDGRPMLWADDRAERVRELLQARRPAYARIPYHVDTTHRSKEQVVDDVIRIYMADPIIWQVRTPGGEYPVHLMPGGLAHLGALLAAHGIGRNVVVVSDEHVWPLHGRRIQEGLQAGGYSATPIILPPGEQHKTPEMVSSLYDRFLDAGLDRSGAVIAMGGGVITDMAGLAASTFMRGVPLVPVPTTLLGMVDASVGGKVAVDLPRGKNLVGAFVEPLMVMLDPETLNTLP
;
A
#
# COMPACT_ATOMS: atom_id res chain seq x y z
N MET A 1 10.21 -28.78 -0.89
CA MET A 1 9.07 -29.21 -0.04
C MET A 1 8.72 -28.03 0.85
N THR A 2 7.85 -27.15 0.37
CA THR A 2 7.35 -26.01 1.14
C THR A 2 6.25 -26.50 2.06
N ALA A 3 6.31 -26.08 3.33
CA ALA A 3 5.33 -26.43 4.34
C ALA A 3 3.91 -26.13 3.84
N ASP A 4 3.05 -27.11 4.03
CA ASP A 4 1.61 -27.12 3.81
C ASP A 4 0.99 -26.03 4.71
N SER A 5 0.92 -24.80 4.20
CA SER A 5 0.11 -23.75 4.81
C SER A 5 -1.25 -23.79 4.14
N SER A 6 -2.31 -23.91 4.94
CA SER A 6 -3.69 -23.85 4.47
C SER A 6 -3.84 -22.62 3.56
N PRO A 7 -4.46 -22.76 2.37
CA PRO A 7 -4.43 -21.70 1.38
C PRO A 7 -5.21 -20.49 1.89
N ARG A 8 -4.53 -19.37 2.17
CA ARG A 8 -5.19 -18.10 2.55
C ARG A 8 -6.17 -17.65 1.48
N ASN A 9 -7.19 -16.89 1.86
CA ASN A 9 -8.08 -16.24 0.90
C ASN A 9 -7.36 -15.14 0.12
N LEU A 10 -7.82 -14.86 -1.09
CA LEU A 10 -7.45 -13.66 -1.85
C LEU A 10 -8.67 -12.74 -1.87
N VAL A 11 -8.52 -11.52 -1.38
CA VAL A 11 -9.62 -10.56 -1.24
C VAL A 11 -9.34 -9.35 -2.12
N LEU A 12 -10.17 -9.15 -3.14
CA LEU A 12 -10.12 -7.99 -4.02
C LEU A 12 -11.13 -6.94 -3.57
N THR A 13 -10.63 -5.73 -3.35
CA THR A 13 -11.42 -4.54 -3.02
C THR A 13 -11.08 -3.38 -3.96
N GLY A 14 -11.66 -2.21 -3.72
CA GLY A 14 -11.48 -1.03 -4.54
C GLY A 14 -12.79 -0.48 -5.08
N PHE A 15 -12.70 0.67 -5.76
CA PHE A 15 -13.88 1.41 -6.20
C PHE A 15 -14.71 0.62 -7.23
N MET A 16 -16.00 0.94 -7.34
CA MET A 16 -16.84 0.36 -8.38
C MET A 16 -16.29 0.69 -9.78
N GLY A 17 -16.27 -0.26 -10.70
CA GLY A 17 -15.61 -0.07 -12.02
C GLY A 17 -14.11 -0.34 -12.05
N ALA A 18 -13.45 -0.57 -10.90
CA ALA A 18 -12.02 -0.93 -10.85
C ALA A 18 -11.70 -2.35 -11.36
N GLY A 19 -12.70 -3.15 -11.73
CA GLY A 19 -12.49 -4.47 -12.35
C GLY A 19 -12.44 -5.67 -11.39
N LYS A 20 -12.77 -5.51 -10.10
CA LYS A 20 -12.74 -6.57 -9.07
C LYS A 20 -13.36 -7.89 -9.52
N THR A 21 -14.58 -7.86 -10.07
CA THR A 21 -15.31 -9.05 -10.50
C THR A 21 -14.60 -9.73 -11.68
N THR A 22 -14.20 -8.94 -12.68
CA THR A 22 -13.54 -9.45 -13.88
C THR A 22 -12.18 -10.05 -13.57
N VAL A 23 -11.35 -9.33 -12.81
CA VAL A 23 -10.03 -9.78 -12.37
C VAL A 23 -10.16 -10.98 -11.43
N GLY A 24 -11.07 -10.92 -10.45
CA GLY A 24 -11.27 -11.99 -9.48
C GLY A 24 -11.68 -13.32 -10.11
N ARG A 25 -12.57 -13.31 -11.12
CA ARG A 25 -12.96 -14.53 -11.85
C ARG A 25 -11.77 -15.16 -12.60
N GLU A 26 -10.99 -14.34 -13.29
CA GLU A 26 -9.82 -14.81 -14.03
C GLU A 26 -8.72 -15.34 -13.09
N VAL A 27 -8.46 -14.63 -11.99
CA VAL A 27 -7.49 -15.09 -10.97
C VAL A 27 -7.95 -16.39 -10.34
N ALA A 28 -9.23 -16.53 -9.98
CA ALA A 28 -9.78 -17.75 -9.44
C ALA A 28 -9.63 -18.94 -10.40
N LEU A 29 -9.88 -18.71 -11.70
CA LEU A 29 -9.68 -19.71 -12.75
C LEU A 29 -8.21 -20.15 -12.81
N ARG A 30 -7.27 -19.21 -12.87
CA ARG A 30 -5.83 -19.49 -12.97
C ARG A 30 -5.25 -20.16 -11.73
N LEU A 31 -5.78 -19.83 -10.54
CA LEU A 31 -5.37 -20.44 -9.27
C LEU A 31 -6.11 -21.76 -8.97
N GLY A 32 -7.11 -22.14 -9.77
CA GLY A 32 -7.94 -23.32 -9.51
C GLY A 32 -8.79 -23.22 -8.24
N ARG A 33 -9.32 -22.02 -7.95
CA ARG A 33 -9.98 -21.69 -6.69
C ARG A 33 -11.45 -21.28 -6.87
N PRO A 34 -12.31 -21.45 -5.86
CA PRO A 34 -13.66 -20.90 -5.89
C PRO A 34 -13.63 -19.36 -5.93
N PHE A 35 -14.53 -18.77 -6.73
CA PHE A 35 -14.75 -17.33 -6.78
C PHE A 35 -16.06 -16.96 -6.11
N ILE A 36 -16.06 -15.91 -5.29
CA ILE A 36 -17.26 -15.35 -4.67
C ILE A 36 -17.28 -13.84 -4.88
N GLU A 37 -18.37 -13.35 -5.46
CA GLU A 37 -18.68 -11.93 -5.57
C GLU A 37 -19.70 -11.57 -4.48
N MET A 38 -19.30 -10.75 -3.51
CA MET A 38 -20.12 -10.48 -2.33
C MET A 38 -21.46 -9.86 -2.67
N ASP A 39 -21.50 -8.85 -3.55
CA ASP A 39 -22.75 -8.18 -3.94
C ASP A 39 -23.73 -9.17 -4.60
N ALA A 40 -23.22 -10.10 -5.42
CA ALA A 40 -24.02 -11.14 -6.05
C ALA A 40 -24.53 -12.19 -5.04
N GLU A 41 -23.69 -12.56 -4.07
CA GLU A 41 -24.06 -13.51 -3.01
C GLU A 41 -25.10 -12.93 -2.04
N ILE A 42 -24.98 -11.64 -1.68
CA ILE A 42 -25.99 -10.92 -0.89
C ILE A 42 -27.32 -10.88 -1.64
N ALA A 43 -27.31 -10.46 -2.92
CA ALA A 43 -28.52 -10.41 -3.74
C ALA A 43 -29.19 -11.80 -3.87
N ARG A 44 -28.39 -12.85 -4.08
CA ARG A 44 -28.87 -14.24 -4.16
C ARG A 44 -29.52 -14.71 -2.86
N ARG A 45 -28.95 -14.37 -1.70
CA ARG A 45 -29.49 -14.74 -0.38
C ARG A 45 -30.76 -13.95 -0.02
N ALA A 46 -30.80 -12.68 -0.37
CA ALA A 46 -31.96 -11.82 -0.13
C ALA A 46 -33.13 -12.10 -1.09
N GLY A 47 -32.86 -12.73 -2.24
CA GLY A 47 -33.84 -12.90 -3.31
C GLY A 47 -34.25 -11.58 -3.97
N LYS A 48 -33.43 -10.53 -3.78
CA LYS A 48 -33.65 -9.16 -4.23
C LYS A 48 -32.36 -8.60 -4.84
N SER A 49 -32.48 -7.70 -5.81
CA SER A 49 -31.35 -6.91 -6.27
C SER A 49 -30.88 -5.93 -5.19
N ILE A 50 -29.61 -5.51 -5.23
CA ILE A 50 -29.08 -4.53 -4.27
C ILE A 50 -29.93 -3.23 -4.24
N PRO A 51 -30.36 -2.65 -5.37
CA PRO A 51 -31.25 -1.48 -5.34
C PRO A 51 -32.60 -1.73 -4.65
N GLU A 52 -33.16 -2.94 -4.76
CA GLU A 52 -34.40 -3.31 -4.07
C GLU A 52 -34.17 -3.43 -2.55
N ILE A 53 -33.08 -4.04 -2.11
CA ILE A 53 -32.71 -4.11 -0.68
C ILE A 53 -32.60 -2.70 -0.09
N PHE A 54 -31.90 -1.78 -0.77
CA PHE A 54 -31.77 -0.40 -0.30
C PHE A 54 -33.12 0.34 -0.21
N ARG A 55 -34.03 0.08 -1.16
CA ARG A 55 -35.34 0.74 -1.21
C ARG A 55 -36.34 0.19 -0.19
N GLU A 56 -36.34 -1.12 -0.01
CA GLU A 56 -37.37 -1.83 0.79
C GLU A 56 -36.91 -2.10 2.23
N ASP A 57 -35.65 -2.51 2.40
CA ASP A 57 -35.10 -2.98 3.68
C ASP A 57 -34.13 -1.96 4.31
N GLY A 58 -33.67 -0.97 3.53
CA GLY A 58 -32.79 0.11 3.97
C GLY A 58 -31.30 -0.21 3.92
N GLU A 59 -30.46 0.84 3.95
CA GLU A 59 -29.00 0.70 3.87
C GLU A 59 -28.43 -0.05 5.09
N GLU A 60 -28.93 0.19 6.29
CA GLU A 60 -28.43 -0.46 7.52
C GLU A 60 -28.56 -1.99 7.44
N THR A 61 -29.68 -2.48 6.91
CA THR A 61 -29.91 -3.91 6.67
C THR A 61 -28.90 -4.47 5.67
N PHE A 62 -28.65 -3.78 4.55
CA PHE A 62 -27.61 -4.17 3.59
C PHE A 62 -26.22 -4.22 4.24
N ARG A 63 -25.87 -3.23 5.07
CA ARG A 63 -24.59 -3.21 5.79
C ARG A 63 -24.46 -4.36 6.78
N GLN A 64 -25.54 -4.74 7.45
CA GLN A 64 -25.54 -5.89 8.33
C GLN A 64 -25.32 -7.20 7.55
N MET A 65 -25.99 -7.39 6.40
CA MET A 65 -25.75 -8.52 5.51
C MET A 65 -24.30 -8.57 4.99
N GLU A 66 -23.73 -7.41 4.65
CA GLU A 66 -22.34 -7.27 4.22
C GLU A 66 -21.35 -7.70 5.33
N ARG A 67 -21.59 -7.27 6.57
CA ARG A 67 -20.80 -7.66 7.74
C ARG A 67 -20.86 -9.16 8.02
N ASP A 68 -22.06 -9.73 8.01
CA ASP A 68 -22.25 -11.16 8.30
C ASP A 68 -21.59 -12.03 7.23
N LEU A 69 -21.70 -11.64 5.95
CA LEU A 69 -21.00 -12.34 4.86
C LEU A 69 -19.48 -12.20 4.98
N CYS A 70 -18.95 -11.03 5.35
CA CYS A 70 -17.51 -10.86 5.63
C CYS A 70 -17.00 -11.85 6.68
N ARG A 71 -17.74 -12.03 7.79
CA ARG A 71 -17.37 -12.97 8.86
C ARG A 71 -17.41 -14.42 8.41
N GLU A 72 -18.43 -14.81 7.63
CA GLU A 72 -18.52 -16.15 7.06
C GLU A 72 -17.37 -16.44 6.10
N LEU A 73 -17.08 -15.50 5.19
CA LEU A 73 -16.02 -15.66 4.20
C LEU A 73 -14.63 -15.67 4.83
N ALA A 74 -14.43 -14.91 5.93
CA ALA A 74 -13.19 -14.94 6.71
C ALA A 74 -12.88 -16.33 7.29
N ALA A 75 -13.91 -17.12 7.60
CA ALA A 75 -13.77 -18.49 8.12
C ALA A 75 -13.51 -19.55 7.03
N ARG A 76 -13.60 -19.18 5.75
CA ARG A 76 -13.26 -20.06 4.62
C ARG A 76 -11.77 -20.00 4.32
N GLU A 77 -11.29 -20.99 3.59
CA GLU A 77 -9.92 -21.07 3.08
C GLU A 77 -9.93 -21.27 1.56
N GLY A 78 -8.90 -20.76 0.89
CA GLY A 78 -8.65 -21.01 -0.52
C GLY A 78 -9.60 -20.30 -1.48
N VAL A 79 -10.33 -19.27 -1.05
CA VAL A 79 -11.34 -18.59 -1.86
C VAL A 79 -10.80 -17.27 -2.43
N VAL A 80 -11.17 -16.96 -3.67
CA VAL A 80 -11.02 -15.61 -4.25
C VAL A 80 -12.32 -14.83 -4.05
N ILE A 81 -12.25 -13.71 -3.35
CA ILE A 81 -13.39 -12.91 -2.93
C ILE A 81 -13.32 -11.54 -3.59
N ALA A 82 -14.32 -11.15 -4.37
CA ALA A 82 -14.52 -9.77 -4.80
C ALA A 82 -15.53 -9.10 -3.87
N THR A 83 -15.08 -8.05 -3.18
CA THR A 83 -15.89 -7.31 -2.21
C THR A 83 -16.71 -6.20 -2.89
N GLY A 84 -17.81 -5.79 -2.27
CA GLY A 84 -18.49 -4.54 -2.60
C GLY A 84 -17.56 -3.35 -2.35
N GLY A 85 -17.69 -2.28 -3.14
CA GLY A 85 -16.78 -1.12 -3.03
C GLY A 85 -16.84 -0.39 -1.69
N GLY A 86 -17.87 -0.64 -0.87
CA GLY A 86 -18.00 -0.11 0.49
C GLY A 86 -17.58 -1.07 1.61
N ALA A 87 -17.42 -2.36 1.31
CA ALA A 87 -17.34 -3.41 2.31
C ALA A 87 -16.18 -3.23 3.29
N LEU A 88 -15.00 -2.83 2.79
CA LEU A 88 -13.78 -2.69 3.60
C LEU A 88 -13.52 -1.25 4.09
N ILE A 89 -14.49 -0.35 3.90
CA ILE A 89 -14.49 0.93 4.62
C ILE A 89 -14.73 0.67 6.12
N ASP A 90 -15.62 -0.27 6.41
CA ASP A 90 -15.86 -0.75 7.77
C ASP A 90 -14.61 -1.50 8.29
N GLU A 91 -14.11 -1.05 9.44
CA GLU A 91 -12.89 -1.60 10.01
C GLU A 91 -13.05 -3.04 10.52
N GLU A 92 -14.24 -3.42 11.00
CA GLU A 92 -14.49 -4.80 11.45
C GLU A 92 -14.43 -5.76 10.26
N ASN A 93 -15.04 -5.39 9.13
CA ASN A 93 -15.00 -6.17 7.90
C ASN A 93 -13.57 -6.35 7.39
N ARG A 94 -12.80 -5.25 7.37
CA ARG A 94 -11.39 -5.28 6.96
C ARG A 94 -10.56 -6.18 7.87
N ARG A 95 -10.73 -6.08 9.20
CA ARG A 95 -10.02 -6.94 10.17
C ARG A 95 -10.41 -8.41 10.03
N ALA A 96 -11.70 -8.70 9.86
CA ALA A 96 -12.19 -10.06 9.68
C ALA A 96 -11.56 -10.72 8.44
N LEU A 97 -11.63 -10.06 7.28
CA LEU A 97 -11.06 -10.60 6.05
C LEU A 97 -9.52 -10.62 6.07
N ALA A 98 -8.86 -9.69 6.77
CA ALA A 98 -7.40 -9.69 6.91
C ALA A 98 -6.86 -10.84 7.77
N GLY A 99 -7.68 -11.42 8.65
CA GLY A 99 -7.25 -12.52 9.53
C GLY A 99 -6.78 -13.77 8.77
N ASN A 100 -7.36 -14.05 7.60
CA ASN A 100 -6.99 -15.18 6.74
C ASN A 100 -6.86 -14.78 5.25
N GLY A 101 -6.82 -13.49 4.94
CA GLY A 101 -6.90 -12.99 3.57
C GLY A 101 -5.71 -12.13 3.18
N CYS A 102 -5.22 -12.33 1.96
CA CYS A 102 -4.40 -11.35 1.26
C CYS A 102 -5.32 -10.29 0.64
N LEU A 103 -5.37 -9.10 1.24
CA LEU A 103 -6.24 -8.00 0.80
C LEU A 103 -5.52 -7.13 -0.22
N ILE A 104 -6.05 -7.06 -1.44
CA ILE A 104 -5.53 -6.24 -2.53
C ILE A 104 -6.61 -5.25 -2.99
N CYS A 105 -6.29 -3.97 -2.97
CA CYS A 105 -7.11 -2.92 -3.54
C CYS A 105 -6.78 -2.74 -5.02
N LEU A 106 -7.80 -2.80 -5.87
CA LEU A 106 -7.69 -2.41 -7.27
C LEU A 106 -7.98 -0.91 -7.37
N ASP A 107 -6.95 -0.13 -7.69
CA ASP A 107 -7.05 1.30 -7.87
C ASP A 107 -7.35 1.65 -9.33
N CYS A 108 -7.95 2.80 -9.56
CA CYS A 108 -8.21 3.30 -10.90
C CYS A 108 -8.44 4.81 -10.83
N GLU A 109 -7.89 5.55 -11.80
CA GLU A 109 -8.09 6.98 -11.86
C GLU A 109 -9.56 7.36 -12.05
N PRO A 110 -10.04 8.46 -11.42
CA PRO A 110 -11.44 8.89 -11.51
C PRO A 110 -11.94 9.05 -12.96
N ARG A 111 -11.09 9.53 -13.87
CA ARG A 111 -11.45 9.74 -15.28
C ARG A 111 -11.77 8.42 -15.99
N GLU A 112 -10.95 7.40 -15.76
CA GLU A 112 -11.16 6.09 -16.35
C GLU A 112 -12.32 5.34 -15.69
N LEU A 113 -12.49 5.48 -14.37
CA LEU A 113 -13.67 4.98 -13.67
C LEU A 113 -14.96 5.54 -14.28
N LEU A 114 -15.00 6.85 -14.54
CA LEU A 114 -16.16 7.48 -15.18
C LEU A 114 -16.45 6.92 -16.57
N GLN A 115 -15.42 6.68 -17.38
CA GLN A 115 -15.57 6.04 -18.69
C GLN A 115 -16.12 4.61 -18.57
N ARG A 116 -15.57 3.81 -17.65
CA ARG A 116 -16.02 2.42 -17.42
C ARG A 116 -17.46 2.35 -16.88
N LEU A 117 -17.91 3.38 -16.18
CA LEU A 117 -19.23 3.44 -15.54
C LEU A 117 -20.30 4.19 -16.35
N GLN A 118 -20.03 4.62 -17.59
CA GLN A 118 -20.95 5.46 -18.37
C GLN A 118 -22.35 4.86 -18.57
N HIS A 119 -22.48 3.53 -18.60
CA HIS A 119 -23.72 2.81 -18.90
C HIS A 119 -24.25 1.97 -17.72
N ASP A 120 -23.80 2.27 -16.49
CA ASP A 120 -24.16 1.51 -15.29
C ASP A 120 -25.14 2.30 -14.40
N ASP A 121 -26.43 2.05 -14.56
CA ASP A 121 -27.50 2.76 -13.82
C ASP A 121 -27.93 2.05 -12.52
N GLY A 122 -27.45 0.82 -12.29
CA GLY A 122 -27.85 -0.04 -11.18
C GLY A 122 -27.23 0.31 -9.82
N ARG A 123 -26.64 1.50 -9.66
CA ARG A 123 -25.85 1.87 -8.48
C ARG A 123 -26.45 3.07 -7.73
N PRO A 124 -27.27 2.83 -6.69
CA PRO A 124 -27.93 3.89 -5.93
C PRO A 124 -27.00 5.00 -5.42
N MET A 125 -25.78 4.63 -5.01
CA MET A 125 -24.78 5.57 -4.49
C MET A 125 -24.27 6.60 -5.53
N LEU A 126 -24.47 6.35 -6.82
CA LEU A 126 -24.07 7.23 -7.92
C LEU A 126 -25.22 8.06 -8.50
N TRP A 127 -26.44 7.93 -7.97
CA TRP A 127 -27.56 8.75 -8.40
C TRP A 127 -27.38 10.18 -7.89
N ALA A 128 -26.93 11.06 -8.78
CA ALA A 128 -26.71 12.48 -8.55
C ALA A 128 -26.81 13.25 -9.87
N ASP A 129 -27.15 14.54 -9.81
CA ASP A 129 -27.23 15.40 -10.99
C ASP A 129 -25.88 15.50 -11.73
N ASP A 130 -24.77 15.61 -10.99
CA ASP A 130 -23.41 15.45 -11.50
C ASP A 130 -22.77 14.14 -11.00
N ARG A 131 -22.86 13.11 -11.84
CA ARG A 131 -22.23 11.80 -11.58
C ARG A 131 -20.71 11.88 -11.48
N ALA A 132 -20.06 12.78 -12.22
CA ALA A 132 -18.61 12.93 -12.23
C ALA A 132 -18.09 13.54 -10.93
N GLU A 133 -18.80 14.53 -10.40
CA GLU A 133 -18.55 15.08 -9.07
C GLU A 133 -18.80 14.04 -7.99
N ARG A 134 -19.92 13.31 -8.07
CA ARG A 134 -20.25 12.28 -7.09
C ARG A 134 -19.19 11.18 -6.98
N VAL A 135 -18.63 10.72 -8.11
CA VAL A 135 -17.53 9.75 -8.11
C VAL A 135 -16.29 10.32 -7.43
N ARG A 136 -15.93 11.58 -7.70
CA ARG A 136 -14.77 12.24 -7.08
C ARG A 136 -14.93 12.37 -5.57
N GLU A 137 -16.10 12.80 -5.10
CA GLU A 137 -16.42 12.89 -3.66
C GLU A 137 -16.30 11.53 -2.96
N LEU A 138 -16.91 10.49 -3.55
CA LEU A 138 -16.89 9.15 -2.96
C LEU A 138 -15.47 8.56 -2.91
N LEU A 139 -14.67 8.75 -3.97
CA LEU A 139 -13.26 8.34 -3.97
C LEU A 139 -12.47 9.06 -2.89
N GLN A 140 -12.64 10.38 -2.76
CA GLN A 140 -11.97 11.17 -1.74
C GLN A 140 -12.36 10.73 -0.32
N ALA A 141 -13.66 10.49 -0.08
CA ALA A 141 -14.16 10.02 1.21
C ALA A 141 -13.65 8.61 1.56
N ARG A 142 -13.45 7.74 0.57
CA ARG A 142 -12.98 6.35 0.76
C ARG A 142 -11.47 6.20 0.81
N ARG A 143 -10.72 7.20 0.34
CA ARG A 143 -9.25 7.14 0.25
C ARG A 143 -8.57 6.73 1.57
N PRO A 144 -8.93 7.28 2.74
CA PRO A 144 -8.27 6.88 3.99
C PRO A 144 -8.48 5.40 4.33
N ALA A 145 -9.63 4.82 3.97
CA ALA A 145 -9.91 3.41 4.19
C ALA A 145 -9.20 2.51 3.17
N TYR A 146 -9.18 2.92 1.89
CA TYR A 146 -8.45 2.18 0.85
C TYR A 146 -6.94 2.19 1.07
N ALA A 147 -6.35 3.31 1.54
CA ALA A 147 -4.93 3.38 1.87
C ALA A 147 -4.50 2.41 2.99
N ARG A 148 -5.45 1.96 3.83
CA ARG A 148 -5.22 0.96 4.87
C ARG A 148 -5.28 -0.48 4.35
N ILE A 149 -5.51 -0.69 3.05
CA ILE A 149 -5.42 -1.99 2.41
C ILE A 149 -3.94 -2.28 2.16
N PRO A 150 -3.42 -3.47 2.54
CA PRO A 150 -1.98 -3.72 2.53
C PRO A 150 -1.31 -3.68 1.15
N TYR A 151 -2.06 -4.01 0.09
CA TYR A 151 -1.51 -4.16 -1.25
C TYR A 151 -2.41 -3.48 -2.26
N HIS A 152 -1.79 -2.92 -3.29
CA HIS A 152 -2.46 -2.09 -4.28
C HIS A 152 -2.01 -2.46 -5.69
N VAL A 153 -2.97 -2.53 -6.61
CA VAL A 153 -2.72 -2.73 -8.04
C VAL A 153 -3.49 -1.65 -8.80
N ASP A 154 -2.77 -0.73 -9.42
CA ASP A 154 -3.38 0.23 -10.33
C ASP A 154 -3.86 -0.48 -11.60
N THR A 155 -5.10 -0.20 -11.99
CA THR A 155 -5.75 -0.74 -13.18
C THR A 155 -5.88 0.29 -14.30
N THR A 156 -5.41 1.52 -14.07
CA THR A 156 -5.51 2.64 -15.02
C THR A 156 -4.67 2.38 -16.26
N HIS A 157 -5.28 2.42 -17.45
CA HIS A 157 -4.62 2.17 -18.74
C HIS A 157 -3.93 0.81 -18.87
N ARG A 158 -4.34 -0.19 -18.09
CA ARG A 158 -3.76 -1.53 -18.09
C ARG A 158 -4.71 -2.57 -18.62
N SER A 159 -4.17 -3.61 -19.26
CA SER A 159 -4.98 -4.74 -19.70
C SER A 159 -5.41 -5.59 -18.50
N LYS A 160 -6.51 -6.32 -18.67
CA LYS A 160 -6.99 -7.29 -17.68
C LYS A 160 -5.89 -8.30 -17.33
N GLU A 161 -5.18 -8.81 -18.33
CA GLU A 161 -4.10 -9.79 -18.16
C GLU A 161 -2.97 -9.25 -17.28
N GLN A 162 -2.53 -8.01 -17.49
CA GLN A 162 -1.50 -7.37 -16.67
C GLN A 162 -1.92 -7.24 -15.20
N VAL A 163 -3.17 -6.83 -14.96
CA VAL A 163 -3.71 -6.69 -13.60
C VAL A 163 -3.84 -8.05 -12.91
N VAL A 164 -4.30 -9.07 -13.64
CA VAL A 164 -4.39 -10.45 -13.14
C VAL A 164 -3.01 -11.00 -12.76
N ASP A 165 -2.01 -10.79 -13.61
CA ASP A 165 -0.64 -11.25 -13.37
C ASP A 165 -0.03 -10.58 -12.14
N ASP A 166 -0.26 -9.28 -11.94
CA ASP A 166 0.19 -8.57 -10.75
C ASP A 166 -0.53 -9.06 -9.48
N VAL A 167 -1.85 -9.25 -9.53
CA VAL A 167 -2.63 -9.79 -8.39
C VAL A 167 -2.11 -11.17 -8.00
N ILE A 168 -1.88 -12.05 -8.98
CA ILE A 168 -1.31 -13.38 -8.72
C ILE A 168 0.11 -13.26 -8.16
N ARG A 169 0.95 -12.37 -8.71
CA ARG A 169 2.31 -12.17 -8.21
C ARG A 169 2.34 -11.75 -6.74
N ILE A 170 1.53 -10.76 -6.37
CA ILE A 170 1.38 -10.31 -4.99
C ILE A 170 0.88 -11.47 -4.11
N TYR A 171 -0.15 -12.17 -4.55
CA TYR A 171 -0.72 -13.28 -3.78
C TYR A 171 0.29 -14.42 -3.55
N MET A 172 1.04 -14.79 -4.59
CA MET A 172 2.02 -15.88 -4.56
C MET A 172 3.32 -15.52 -3.83
N ALA A 173 3.62 -14.23 -3.67
CA ALA A 173 4.74 -13.77 -2.84
C ALA A 173 4.51 -14.02 -1.33
N ASP A 174 3.31 -14.48 -0.94
CA ASP A 174 2.86 -14.67 0.44
C ASP A 174 3.27 -13.52 1.38
N PRO A 175 2.91 -12.27 1.04
CA PRO A 175 3.40 -11.11 1.74
C PRO A 175 2.73 -11.01 3.12
N ILE A 176 3.51 -10.54 4.09
CA ILE A 176 3.08 -10.40 5.48
C ILE A 176 3.06 -8.91 5.82
N ILE A 177 2.00 -8.48 6.50
CA ILE A 177 1.91 -7.13 7.05
C ILE A 177 1.63 -7.23 8.55
N TRP A 178 2.30 -6.40 9.32
CA TRP A 178 1.99 -6.20 10.73
C TRP A 178 1.96 -4.71 11.07
N GLN A 179 1.22 -4.39 12.13
CA GLN A 179 1.12 -3.04 12.66
C GLN A 179 2.08 -2.90 13.84
N VAL A 180 3.01 -1.97 13.75
CA VAL A 180 3.89 -1.60 14.87
C VAL A 180 3.23 -0.47 15.63
N ARG A 181 3.03 -0.67 16.94
CA ARG A 181 2.49 0.35 17.84
C ARG A 181 3.60 0.89 18.72
N THR A 182 3.76 2.19 18.72
CA THR A 182 4.73 2.91 19.57
C THR A 182 3.99 3.99 20.37
N PRO A 183 4.62 4.58 21.40
CA PRO A 183 4.03 5.75 22.07
C PRO A 183 3.79 6.94 21.13
N GLY A 184 4.49 7.01 19.99
CA GLY A 184 4.39 8.09 19.01
C GLY A 184 3.33 7.88 17.93
N GLY A 185 2.77 6.68 17.80
CA GLY A 185 1.81 6.34 16.74
C GLY A 185 1.88 4.89 16.27
N GLU A 186 1.21 4.60 15.16
CA GLU A 186 1.08 3.25 14.59
C GLU A 186 1.35 3.26 13.09
N TYR A 187 2.23 2.36 12.64
CA TYR A 187 2.59 2.27 11.24
C TYR A 187 2.65 0.82 10.76
N PRO A 188 2.32 0.57 9.48
CA PRO A 188 2.44 -0.75 8.88
C PRO A 188 3.90 -1.07 8.52
N VAL A 189 4.28 -2.33 8.69
CA VAL A 189 5.50 -2.91 8.16
C VAL A 189 5.10 -3.98 7.15
N HIS A 190 5.53 -3.81 5.91
CA HIS A 190 5.28 -4.72 4.80
C HIS A 190 6.52 -5.61 4.61
N LEU A 191 6.36 -6.93 4.74
CA LEU A 191 7.34 -7.92 4.31
C LEU A 191 6.86 -8.55 3.02
N MET A 192 7.52 -8.20 1.92
CA MET A 192 7.03 -8.51 0.58
C MET A 192 8.20 -8.77 -0.38
N PRO A 193 8.41 -10.02 -0.83
CA PRO A 193 9.30 -10.29 -1.96
C PRO A 193 8.90 -9.46 -3.18
N GLY A 194 9.85 -8.68 -3.73
CA GLY A 194 9.60 -7.77 -4.84
C GLY A 194 8.89 -6.46 -4.42
N GLY A 195 8.80 -6.18 -3.12
CA GLY A 195 8.12 -5.01 -2.56
C GLY A 195 8.62 -3.66 -3.08
N LEU A 196 9.87 -3.57 -3.55
CA LEU A 196 10.38 -2.34 -4.19
C LEU A 196 9.54 -1.90 -5.39
N ALA A 197 9.06 -2.85 -6.20
CA ALA A 197 8.23 -2.55 -7.36
C ALA A 197 6.82 -2.06 -6.99
N HIS A 198 6.38 -2.33 -5.76
CA HIS A 198 5.02 -2.03 -5.28
C HIS A 198 4.91 -0.69 -4.54
N LEU A 199 6.04 -0.05 -4.20
CA LEU A 199 6.05 1.22 -3.46
C LEU A 199 5.26 2.33 -4.15
N GLY A 200 5.32 2.44 -5.48
CA GLY A 200 4.57 3.46 -6.22
C GLY A 200 3.05 3.39 -5.98
N ALA A 201 2.48 2.18 -6.03
CA ALA A 201 1.05 1.98 -5.79
C ALA A 201 0.66 2.32 -4.34
N LEU A 202 1.49 1.92 -3.37
CA LEU A 202 1.26 2.22 -1.96
C LEU A 202 1.31 3.73 -1.66
N LEU A 203 2.29 4.44 -2.21
CA LEU A 203 2.39 5.90 -2.06
C LEU A 203 1.17 6.61 -2.67
N ALA A 204 0.68 6.14 -3.83
CA ALA A 204 -0.47 6.74 -4.51
C ALA A 204 -1.76 6.58 -3.69
N ALA A 205 -1.94 5.41 -3.09
CA ALA A 205 -3.05 5.12 -2.18
C ALA A 205 -3.04 6.05 -0.96
N HIS A 206 -1.86 6.28 -0.37
CA HIS A 206 -1.66 7.21 0.75
C HIS A 206 -1.73 8.69 0.34
N GLY A 207 -1.72 8.98 -0.96
CA GLY A 207 -1.83 10.33 -1.49
C GLY A 207 -0.60 11.19 -1.38
N ILE A 208 0.55 10.54 -1.43
CA ILE A 208 1.84 11.20 -1.54
C ILE A 208 1.94 11.87 -2.91
N GLY A 209 2.37 13.14 -2.89
CA GLY A 209 2.64 13.97 -4.06
C GLY A 209 3.74 13.41 -4.94
N ARG A 210 3.78 13.82 -6.20
CA ARG A 210 4.61 13.17 -7.23
C ARG A 210 6.12 13.33 -7.04
N ASN A 211 6.55 14.34 -6.28
CA ASN A 211 7.97 14.61 -6.01
C ASN A 211 8.43 13.78 -4.81
N VAL A 212 9.20 12.74 -5.09
CA VAL A 212 9.73 11.83 -4.08
C VAL A 212 11.25 11.79 -4.21
N VAL A 213 11.95 11.69 -3.09
CA VAL A 213 13.40 11.49 -3.08
C VAL A 213 13.73 10.10 -2.57
N VAL A 214 14.71 9.45 -3.20
CA VAL A 214 15.25 8.18 -2.71
C VAL A 214 16.67 8.42 -2.23
N VAL A 215 16.88 8.36 -0.92
CA VAL A 215 18.21 8.48 -0.31
C VAL A 215 18.80 7.08 -0.20
N SER A 216 19.99 6.88 -0.76
CA SER A 216 20.72 5.62 -0.73
C SER A 216 22.22 5.84 -0.68
N ASP A 217 23.02 4.77 -0.68
CA ASP A 217 24.48 4.85 -0.74
C ASP A 217 25.06 4.27 -2.03
N GLU A 218 26.35 4.52 -2.24
CA GLU A 218 27.09 4.10 -3.43
C GLU A 218 27.19 2.58 -3.61
N HIS A 219 26.97 1.77 -2.55
CA HIS A 219 26.95 0.31 -2.65
C HIS A 219 25.55 -0.23 -2.98
N VAL A 220 24.51 0.31 -2.31
CA VAL A 220 23.13 -0.17 -2.43
C VAL A 220 22.47 0.28 -3.72
N TRP A 221 22.72 1.53 -4.14
CA TRP A 221 22.04 2.12 -5.28
C TRP A 221 22.27 1.37 -6.60
N PRO A 222 23.51 0.98 -6.98
CA PRO A 222 23.74 0.22 -8.21
C PRO A 222 23.03 -1.15 -8.25
N LEU A 223 22.74 -1.73 -7.08
CA LEU A 223 22.15 -3.07 -6.95
C LEU A 223 20.61 -3.05 -7.03
N HIS A 224 19.98 -2.02 -6.48
CA HIS A 224 18.53 -1.99 -6.29
C HIS A 224 17.84 -0.73 -6.82
N GLY A 225 18.58 0.33 -7.12
CA GLY A 225 18.05 1.63 -7.54
C GLY A 225 17.14 1.55 -8.75
N ARG A 226 17.49 0.72 -9.74
CA ARG A 226 16.65 0.49 -10.92
C ARG A 226 15.27 -0.05 -10.56
N ARG A 227 15.19 -1.06 -9.68
CA ARG A 227 13.93 -1.72 -9.31
C ARG A 227 12.97 -0.74 -8.62
N ILE A 228 13.49 0.06 -7.69
CA ILE A 228 12.66 1.04 -6.98
C ILE A 228 12.24 2.19 -7.90
N GLN A 229 13.11 2.65 -8.82
CA GLN A 229 12.77 3.68 -9.79
C GLN A 229 11.66 3.21 -10.74
N GLU A 230 11.75 2.00 -11.28
CA GLU A 230 10.72 1.42 -12.16
C GLU A 230 9.37 1.29 -11.43
N GLY A 231 9.38 0.83 -10.17
CA GLY A 231 8.17 0.75 -9.34
C GLY A 231 7.52 2.10 -9.03
N LEU A 232 8.33 3.11 -8.69
CA LEU A 232 7.86 4.47 -8.45
C LEU A 232 7.31 5.12 -9.73
N GLN A 233 7.99 4.93 -10.86
CA GLN A 233 7.55 5.43 -12.16
C GLN A 233 6.21 4.80 -12.58
N ALA A 234 6.03 3.50 -12.34
CA ALA A 234 4.76 2.81 -12.59
C ALA A 234 3.61 3.39 -11.74
N GLY A 235 3.90 3.88 -10.54
CA GLY A 235 2.96 4.64 -9.71
C GLY A 235 2.78 6.11 -10.12
N GLY A 236 3.47 6.58 -11.17
CA GLY A 236 3.40 7.95 -11.68
C GLY A 236 4.27 8.95 -10.92
N TYR A 237 5.27 8.51 -10.17
CA TYR A 237 6.17 9.37 -9.39
C TYR A 237 7.39 9.85 -10.19
N SER A 238 7.85 11.05 -9.88
CA SER A 238 9.18 11.54 -10.25
C SER A 238 10.11 11.34 -9.05
N ALA A 239 10.91 10.28 -9.11
CA ALA A 239 11.79 9.87 -8.02
C ALA A 239 13.23 10.33 -8.26
N THR A 240 13.70 11.30 -7.47
CA THR A 240 15.07 11.82 -7.56
C THR A 240 16.00 11.07 -6.61
N PRO A 241 17.04 10.37 -7.12
CA PRO A 241 17.99 9.70 -6.25
C PRO A 241 19.00 10.66 -5.63
N ILE A 242 19.27 10.49 -4.33
CA ILE A 242 20.31 11.19 -3.59
C ILE A 242 21.27 10.13 -3.04
N ILE A 243 22.47 10.08 -3.62
CA ILE A 243 23.46 9.04 -3.30
C ILE A 243 24.50 9.62 -2.33
N LEU A 244 24.70 8.90 -1.23
CA LEU A 244 25.62 9.26 -0.16
C LEU A 244 26.82 8.29 -0.12
N PRO A 245 27.98 8.75 0.39
CA PRO A 245 29.09 7.85 0.63
C PRO A 245 28.75 6.87 1.76
N PRO A 246 29.16 5.59 1.66
CA PRO A 246 28.82 4.57 2.64
C PRO A 246 29.66 4.70 3.92
N GLY A 247 29.14 4.16 5.03
CA GLY A 247 29.89 3.98 6.28
C GLY A 247 29.48 4.94 7.42
N GLU A 248 29.66 4.47 8.65
CA GLU A 248 29.25 5.15 9.88
C GLU A 248 29.90 6.54 10.05
N GLN A 249 31.11 6.74 9.53
CA GLN A 249 31.81 8.04 9.62
C GLN A 249 31.06 9.19 8.95
N HIS A 250 30.12 8.89 8.06
CA HIS A 250 29.28 9.88 7.38
C HIS A 250 27.98 10.17 8.13
N LYS A 251 27.69 9.43 9.21
CA LYS A 251 26.49 9.55 10.04
C LYS A 251 26.55 10.79 10.96
N THR A 252 26.64 11.98 10.37
CA THR A 252 26.90 13.23 11.09
C THR A 252 25.83 14.30 10.86
N PRO A 253 25.70 15.30 11.76
CA PRO A 253 24.80 16.43 11.56
C PRO A 253 25.05 17.20 10.25
N GLU A 254 26.30 17.30 9.81
CA GLU A 254 26.69 18.00 8.59
C GLU A 254 26.14 17.28 7.35
N MET A 255 26.20 15.94 7.34
CA MET A 255 25.63 15.15 6.25
C MET A 255 24.11 15.32 6.19
N VAL A 256 23.43 15.30 7.34
CA VAL A 256 21.99 15.58 7.43
C VAL A 256 21.66 17.00 6.97
N SER A 257 22.47 18.00 7.33
CA SER A 257 22.29 19.37 6.85
C SER A 257 22.39 19.44 5.32
N SER A 258 23.34 18.72 4.72
CA SER A 258 23.49 18.69 3.26
C SER A 258 22.32 18.02 2.54
N LEU A 259 21.59 17.11 3.21
CA LEU A 259 20.39 16.49 2.64
C LEU A 259 19.26 17.51 2.45
N TYR A 260 19.17 18.56 3.27
CA TYR A 260 18.13 19.57 3.11
C TYR A 260 18.27 20.34 1.79
N ASP A 261 19.48 20.74 1.44
CA ASP A 261 19.75 21.43 0.17
C ASP A 261 19.42 20.51 -1.01
N ARG A 262 19.81 19.24 -0.92
CA ARG A 262 19.50 18.24 -1.96
C ARG A 262 18.00 17.95 -2.09
N PHE A 263 17.25 17.99 -0.99
CA PHE A 263 15.79 17.88 -1.01
C PHE A 263 15.15 19.08 -1.72
N LEU A 264 15.66 20.29 -1.48
CA LEU A 264 15.21 21.50 -2.17
C LEU A 264 15.52 21.43 -3.68
N ASP A 265 16.74 21.05 -4.04
CA ASP A 265 17.16 20.89 -5.44
C ASP A 265 16.32 19.83 -6.17
N ALA A 266 15.92 18.77 -5.46
CA ALA A 266 15.05 17.72 -5.98
C ALA A 266 13.57 18.14 -6.07
N GLY A 267 13.19 19.33 -5.61
CA GLY A 267 11.82 19.83 -5.61
C GLY A 267 10.90 19.13 -4.60
N LEU A 268 11.46 18.54 -3.53
CA LEU A 268 10.68 17.92 -2.47
C LEU A 268 9.89 18.99 -1.70
N ASP A 269 8.58 18.78 -1.59
CA ASP A 269 7.68 19.62 -0.80
C ASP A 269 6.97 18.81 0.30
N ARG A 270 6.07 19.45 1.06
CA ARG A 270 5.32 18.81 2.15
C ARG A 270 4.39 17.68 1.72
N SER A 271 4.03 17.62 0.44
CA SER A 271 3.16 16.57 -0.10
C SER A 271 3.96 15.34 -0.53
N GLY A 272 5.25 15.50 -0.82
CA GLY A 272 6.16 14.43 -1.23
C GLY A 272 6.54 13.48 -0.11
N ALA A 273 7.54 12.63 -0.37
CA ALA A 273 8.07 11.70 0.62
C ALA A 273 9.58 11.48 0.46
N VAL A 274 10.23 11.10 1.56
CA VAL A 274 11.60 10.59 1.59
C VAL A 274 11.56 9.07 1.71
N ILE A 275 12.16 8.39 0.76
CA ILE A 275 12.41 6.96 0.81
C ILE A 275 13.86 6.74 1.23
N ALA A 276 14.07 6.08 2.37
CA ALA A 276 15.40 5.82 2.92
C ALA A 276 15.82 4.37 2.64
N MET A 277 16.61 4.16 1.59
CA MET A 277 16.97 2.84 1.07
C MET A 277 18.43 2.49 1.35
N GLY A 278 18.68 1.62 2.31
CA GLY A 278 20.03 1.19 2.66
C GLY A 278 20.13 0.49 4.00
N GLY A 279 21.34 0.45 4.55
CA GLY A 279 21.57 0.00 5.93
C GLY A 279 21.16 1.04 6.98
N GLY A 280 21.40 0.72 8.26
CA GLY A 280 21.06 1.57 9.41
C GLY A 280 21.55 3.02 9.31
N VAL A 281 22.75 3.23 8.74
CA VAL A 281 23.32 4.56 8.51
C VAL A 281 22.44 5.43 7.62
N ILE A 282 21.98 4.88 6.49
CA ILE A 282 21.12 5.59 5.54
C ILE A 282 19.75 5.82 6.13
N THR A 283 19.14 4.80 6.73
CA THR A 283 17.80 4.91 7.31
C THR A 283 17.75 5.95 8.43
N ASP A 284 18.81 6.04 9.24
CA ASP A 284 18.92 7.02 10.31
C ASP A 284 19.12 8.45 9.80
N MET A 285 20.08 8.68 8.91
CA MET A 285 20.34 10.03 8.39
C MET A 285 19.18 10.56 7.57
N ALA A 286 18.66 9.77 6.64
CA ALA A 286 17.53 10.17 5.80
C ALA A 286 16.25 10.32 6.64
N GLY A 287 16.06 9.47 7.65
CA GLY A 287 14.93 9.59 8.57
C GLY A 287 15.00 10.85 9.45
N LEU A 288 16.18 11.19 9.98
CA LEU A 288 16.37 12.43 10.72
C LEU A 288 16.17 13.65 9.81
N ALA A 289 16.69 13.61 8.58
CA ALA A 289 16.48 14.67 7.60
C ALA A 289 14.99 14.83 7.26
N ALA A 290 14.26 13.73 7.02
CA ALA A 290 12.83 13.75 6.71
C ALA A 290 11.98 14.33 7.85
N SER A 291 12.30 13.97 9.11
CA SER A 291 11.53 14.45 10.27
C SER A 291 11.71 15.93 10.60
N THR A 292 12.79 16.55 10.12
CA THR A 292 13.14 17.94 10.44
C THR A 292 12.93 18.86 9.23
N PHE A 293 13.10 18.35 8.00
CA PHE A 293 12.84 19.09 6.78
C PHE A 293 11.37 19.52 6.71
N MET A 294 11.13 20.83 6.51
CA MET A 294 9.79 21.43 6.54
C MET A 294 8.95 21.12 7.80
N ARG A 295 9.60 20.77 8.93
CA ARG A 295 9.00 20.28 10.18
C ARG A 295 8.38 18.88 10.09
N GLY A 296 8.84 18.07 9.14
CA GLY A 296 8.40 16.71 8.92
C GLY A 296 7.78 16.53 7.53
N VAL A 297 8.35 15.61 6.77
CA VAL A 297 7.77 15.05 5.55
C VAL A 297 7.60 13.53 5.71
N PRO A 298 6.65 12.91 4.99
CA PRO A 298 6.46 11.46 5.01
C PRO A 298 7.76 10.68 4.77
N LEU A 299 8.02 9.68 5.62
CA LEU A 299 9.20 8.83 5.57
C LEU A 299 8.80 7.38 5.25
N VAL A 300 9.52 6.75 4.32
CA VAL A 300 9.40 5.31 4.03
C VAL A 300 10.78 4.65 4.15
N PRO A 301 11.09 4.00 5.28
CA PRO A 301 12.30 3.21 5.43
C PRO A 301 12.23 1.94 4.57
N VAL A 302 13.32 1.66 3.86
CA VAL A 302 13.52 0.47 3.02
C VAL A 302 14.87 -0.16 3.40
N PRO A 303 14.97 -0.80 4.59
CA PRO A 303 16.22 -1.38 5.04
C PRO A 303 16.66 -2.52 4.13
N THR A 304 17.92 -2.50 3.69
CA THR A 304 18.48 -3.51 2.78
C THR A 304 19.43 -4.50 3.46
N THR A 305 19.60 -4.38 4.79
CA THR A 305 20.40 -5.31 5.60
C THR A 305 19.49 -6.06 6.57
N LEU A 306 19.87 -7.29 6.94
CA LEU A 306 19.09 -8.08 7.90
C LEU A 306 18.96 -7.36 9.25
N LEU A 307 20.05 -6.75 9.74
CA LEU A 307 20.03 -5.95 10.97
C LEU A 307 19.04 -4.77 10.86
N GLY A 308 19.05 -4.05 9.74
CA GLY A 308 18.10 -2.96 9.50
C GLY A 308 16.64 -3.45 9.45
N MET A 309 16.40 -4.62 8.86
CA MET A 309 15.07 -5.21 8.77
C MET A 309 14.49 -5.64 10.13
N VAL A 310 15.33 -5.99 11.11
CA VAL A 310 14.87 -6.46 12.45
C VAL A 310 14.98 -5.42 13.56
N ASP A 311 15.84 -4.40 13.40
CA ASP A 311 16.09 -3.36 14.40
C ASP A 311 15.56 -2.00 13.92
N ALA A 312 16.10 -1.47 12.82
CA ALA A 312 15.76 -0.13 12.32
C ALA A 312 14.33 0.01 11.80
N SER A 313 13.68 -1.09 11.42
CA SER A 313 12.27 -1.13 11.00
C SER A 313 11.28 -0.94 12.17
N VAL A 314 11.73 -1.09 13.42
CA VAL A 314 10.88 -1.10 14.62
C VAL A 314 11.32 0.00 15.61
N GLY A 315 10.39 0.88 15.97
CA GLY A 315 10.58 1.87 17.03
C GLY A 315 10.90 3.30 16.58
N GLY A 316 11.03 3.54 15.28
CA GLY A 316 11.07 4.89 14.70
C GLY A 316 12.26 5.75 15.13
N LYS A 317 13.32 5.14 15.67
CA LYS A 317 14.51 5.87 16.12
C LYS A 317 15.34 6.25 14.90
N VAL A 318 15.63 7.53 14.77
CA VAL A 318 16.54 8.07 13.75
C VAL A 318 17.54 8.97 14.44
N ALA A 319 18.83 8.85 14.11
CA ALA A 319 19.86 9.59 14.84
C ALA A 319 21.14 9.80 14.02
N VAL A 320 21.96 10.74 14.48
CA VAL A 320 23.33 10.92 14.02
C VAL A 320 24.30 10.87 15.18
N ASP A 321 25.55 10.60 14.85
CA ASP A 321 26.65 10.54 15.78
C ASP A 321 27.23 11.93 16.01
N LEU A 322 27.68 12.18 17.24
CA LEU A 322 28.52 13.32 17.59
C LEU A 322 29.94 12.84 17.86
N PRO A 323 30.96 13.72 17.84
CA PRO A 323 32.33 13.34 18.22
C PRO A 323 32.45 12.72 19.62
N ARG A 324 31.44 12.94 20.49
CA ARG A 324 31.38 12.43 21.86
C ARG A 324 30.60 11.13 22.02
N GLY A 325 29.97 10.60 20.98
CA GLY A 325 29.25 9.34 21.06
C GLY A 325 28.22 9.13 19.95
N LYS A 326 27.77 7.88 19.84
CA LYS A 326 26.85 7.43 18.80
C LYS A 326 25.40 7.74 19.13
N ASN A 327 24.59 8.02 18.11
CA ASN A 327 23.14 8.19 18.18
C ASN A 327 22.69 9.22 19.24
N LEU A 328 23.51 10.23 19.53
CA LEU A 328 23.25 11.19 20.60
C LEU A 328 22.27 12.29 20.21
N VAL A 329 22.11 12.55 18.91
CA VAL A 329 21.16 13.55 18.38
C VAL A 329 20.23 12.86 17.42
N GLY A 330 18.93 12.95 17.67
CA GLY A 330 17.95 12.21 16.88
C GLY A 330 16.52 12.56 17.24
N ALA A 331 15.60 11.79 16.67
CA ALA A 331 14.16 11.90 16.88
C ALA A 331 13.51 10.51 16.94
N PHE A 332 12.31 10.46 17.50
CA PHE A 332 11.37 9.36 17.29
C PHE A 332 10.40 9.79 16.20
N VAL A 333 10.32 9.01 15.12
CA VAL A 333 9.57 9.32 13.90
C VAL A 333 8.64 8.16 13.61
N GLU A 334 7.36 8.48 13.43
CA GLU A 334 6.39 7.56 12.87
C GLU A 334 6.55 7.55 11.35
N PRO A 335 7.09 6.48 10.73
CA PRO A 335 7.14 6.39 9.28
C PRO A 335 5.72 6.22 8.72
N LEU A 336 5.54 6.60 7.46
CA LEU A 336 4.30 6.33 6.72
C LEU A 336 4.05 4.82 6.63
N MET A 337 5.10 4.08 6.33
CA MET A 337 5.18 2.61 6.30
C MET A 337 6.65 2.20 6.27
N VAL A 338 6.94 0.96 6.60
CA VAL A 338 8.26 0.34 6.34
C VAL A 338 8.11 -0.74 5.29
N MET A 339 9.00 -0.77 4.30
CA MET A 339 9.04 -1.80 3.26
C MET A 339 10.26 -2.70 3.43
N LEU A 340 10.02 -3.96 3.77
CA LEU A 340 11.01 -5.02 3.86
C LEU A 340 10.89 -5.90 2.61
N ASP A 341 11.77 -5.68 1.65
CA ASP A 341 11.89 -6.56 0.48
C ASP A 341 13.04 -7.56 0.72
N PRO A 342 12.76 -8.83 1.06
CA PRO A 342 13.79 -9.81 1.36
C PRO A 342 14.69 -10.12 0.15
N GLU A 343 14.27 -9.79 -1.08
CA GLU A 343 15.12 -9.96 -2.26
C GLU A 343 16.35 -9.04 -2.25
N THR A 344 16.38 -7.99 -1.42
CA THR A 344 17.58 -7.15 -1.26
C THR A 344 18.68 -7.89 -0.50
N LEU A 345 18.34 -8.91 0.30
CA LEU A 345 19.32 -9.69 1.07
C LEU A 345 20.16 -10.61 0.18
N ASN A 346 19.71 -10.91 -1.05
CA ASN A 346 20.45 -11.75 -2.00
C ASN A 346 21.81 -11.15 -2.42
N THR A 347 22.01 -9.85 -2.18
CA THR A 347 23.25 -9.12 -2.47
C THR A 347 23.97 -8.67 -1.19
N LEU A 348 23.48 -9.06 0.00
CA LEU A 348 24.13 -8.76 1.27
C LEU A 348 25.36 -9.68 1.45
N PRO A 349 26.54 -9.15 1.81
CA PRO A 349 27.77 -9.94 1.99
C PRO A 349 27.72 -11.02 3.08
#